data_AF-A0A660Y0I0-F1
#
_entry.id   AF-A0A660Y0I0-F1
#
_cell.length_a   1.000
_cell.length_b   1.000
_cell.length_c   1.000
_cell.angle_alpha   90.00
_cell.angle_beta   90.00
_cell.angle_gamma   90.00
#
_symmetry.space_group_name_H-M   'P 1'
#
loop_
_entity.id
_entity.type
_entity.pdbx_description
1 polymer ?
#
loop_
_entity_poly.entity_id
_entity_poly.type
_entity_poly.pdbx_seq_one_letter_code
_entity_poly.pdbx_strand_id
1 'polypeptide(L)'
;MKEMFLLIGLAVAWGLSLWAYRSTNPQISTTLRRVLLGLRLTGLTASFLFLAEPEVRWKERTWEKPKLALLVDESASMGFYGRDDALRDLLEGPLQDLKKKTILKAYAFAQKCRPIRWRELSSLSPDGPATDIGGALRYIGSLHGGRPDLVLLLSDGAHNVGEYPIVPARDLGIPIYVLGVGVSQKVKNLQIAGVRADPIVYLGDTLRVTAVLRAWGMRGQRVPVELVEGEKVVNRRE
;
A
#
# COMPACT_ATOMS: atom_id res chain seq x y z
N MET A 1 -21.22 33.52 -7.02
CA MET A 1 -22.53 34.21 -6.92
C MET A 1 -22.55 35.31 -5.87
N LYS A 2 -22.10 35.07 -4.62
CA LYS A 2 -22.05 36.11 -3.57
C LYS A 2 -21.27 37.38 -3.98
N GLU A 3 -20.10 37.21 -4.58
CA GLU A 3 -19.26 38.32 -5.07
C GLU A 3 -19.96 39.20 -6.11
N MET A 4 -20.78 38.60 -6.98
CA MET A 4 -21.52 39.33 -8.02
C MET A 4 -22.63 40.21 -7.43
N PHE A 5 -23.34 39.75 -6.40
CA PHE A 5 -24.35 40.54 -5.69
C PHE A 5 -23.73 41.70 -4.89
N LEU A 6 -22.53 41.50 -4.33
CA LEU A 6 -21.80 42.55 -3.61
C LEU A 6 -21.35 43.68 -4.55
N LEU A 7 -20.85 43.34 -5.75
CA LEU A 7 -20.44 44.32 -6.75
C LEU A 7 -21.63 45.14 -7.28
N ILE A 8 -22.77 44.48 -7.55
CA ILE A 8 -24.01 45.15 -7.97
C ILE A 8 -24.53 46.07 -6.86
N GLY A 9 -24.55 45.59 -5.60
CA GLY A 9 -24.96 46.40 -4.45
C GLY A 9 -24.11 47.65 -4.25
N LEU A 10 -22.78 47.52 -4.41
CA LEU A 10 -21.85 48.65 -4.31
C LEU A 10 -22.09 49.68 -5.42
N ALA A 11 -22.30 49.23 -6.66
CA ALA A 11 -22.57 50.10 -7.80
C ALA A 11 -23.89 50.89 -7.62
N VAL A 12 -24.94 50.25 -7.11
CA VAL A 12 -26.22 50.90 -6.78
C VAL A 12 -26.04 51.91 -5.65
N ALA A 13 -25.30 51.57 -4.59
CA ALA A 13 -25.03 52.48 -3.47
C ALA A 13 -24.24 53.72 -3.90
N TRP A 14 -23.25 53.56 -4.80
CA TRP A 14 -22.52 54.67 -5.40
C TRP A 14 -23.42 55.56 -6.26
N GLY A 15 -24.26 54.98 -7.11
CA GLY A 15 -25.22 55.71 -7.95
C GLY A 15 -26.21 56.55 -7.12
N LEU A 16 -26.79 55.96 -6.07
CA LEU A 16 -27.69 56.65 -5.15
C LEU A 16 -26.97 57.73 -4.34
N SER A 17 -25.73 57.49 -3.90
CA SER A 17 -24.91 58.48 -3.19
C SER A 17 -24.63 59.70 -4.07
N LEU A 18 -24.23 59.49 -5.34
CA LEU A 18 -23.98 60.56 -6.31
C LEU A 18 -25.24 61.34 -6.66
N TRP A 19 -26.38 60.65 -6.82
CA TRP A 19 -27.67 61.29 -7.10
C TRP A 19 -28.17 62.12 -5.91
N ALA A 20 -28.11 61.57 -4.69
CA ALA A 20 -28.52 62.28 -3.48
C ALA A 20 -27.62 63.50 -3.19
N TYR A 21 -26.31 63.37 -3.43
CA TYR A 21 -25.40 64.51 -3.33
C TYR A 21 -25.51 65.48 -4.50
N ARG A 22 -26.28 65.17 -5.55
CA ARG A 22 -26.59 66.11 -6.65
C ARG A 22 -27.53 67.22 -6.19
N SER A 23 -28.43 66.91 -5.26
CA SER A 23 -29.47 67.81 -4.72
C SER A 23 -29.22 68.12 -3.24
N THR A 24 -28.18 68.89 -2.94
CA THR A 24 -27.87 69.31 -1.57
C THR A 24 -28.57 70.64 -1.25
N ASN A 25 -29.44 70.65 -0.24
CA ASN A 25 -30.09 71.85 0.30
C ASN A 25 -29.71 71.90 1.79
N PRO A 26 -28.80 72.78 2.27
CA PRO A 26 -28.41 74.13 1.80
C PRO A 26 -27.19 74.18 0.86
N GLN A 27 -26.86 75.38 0.35
CA GLN A 27 -25.75 75.63 -0.59
C GLN A 27 -24.37 75.48 0.09
N ILE A 28 -23.83 74.26 0.08
CA ILE A 28 -22.50 73.96 0.60
C ILE A 28 -21.44 74.28 -0.48
N SER A 29 -20.27 74.79 -0.06
CA SER A 29 -19.15 75.06 -0.96
C SER A 29 -18.74 73.81 -1.74
N THR A 30 -18.37 73.99 -3.01
CA THR A 30 -18.05 72.88 -3.94
C THR A 30 -16.92 71.99 -3.43
N THR A 31 -15.99 72.54 -2.64
CA THR A 31 -14.88 71.79 -2.02
C THR A 31 -15.38 70.87 -0.90
N LEU A 32 -16.19 71.39 0.03
CA LEU A 32 -16.71 70.58 1.13
C LEU A 32 -17.65 69.49 0.61
N ARG A 33 -18.43 69.77 -0.43
CA ARG A 33 -19.28 68.77 -1.11
C ARG A 33 -18.45 67.63 -1.71
N ARG A 34 -17.31 67.92 -2.35
CA ARG A 34 -16.41 66.88 -2.88
C ARG A 34 -15.75 66.07 -1.77
N VAL A 35 -15.33 66.72 -0.67
CA VAL A 35 -14.74 66.04 0.49
C VAL A 35 -15.74 65.10 1.16
N LEU A 36 -16.95 65.56 1.44
CA LEU A 36 -17.99 64.74 2.07
C LEU A 36 -18.47 63.59 1.18
N LEU A 37 -18.56 63.83 -0.14
CA LEU A 37 -18.86 62.78 -1.10
C LEU A 37 -17.75 61.72 -1.14
N GLY A 38 -16.48 62.16 -1.17
CA GLY A 38 -15.33 61.26 -1.09
C GLY A 38 -15.37 60.40 0.17
N LEU A 39 -15.58 61.03 1.33
CA LEU A 39 -15.68 60.32 2.61
C LEU A 39 -16.81 59.28 2.61
N ARG A 40 -17.99 59.61 2.05
CA ARG A 40 -19.12 58.69 1.95
C ARG A 40 -18.85 57.53 1.01
N LEU A 41 -18.24 57.77 -0.16
CA LEU A 41 -17.91 56.71 -1.10
C LEU A 41 -16.86 55.77 -0.51
N THR A 42 -15.84 56.31 0.18
CA THR A 42 -14.84 55.53 0.91
C THR A 42 -15.48 54.69 2.01
N GLY A 43 -16.40 55.27 2.79
CA GLY A 43 -17.14 54.55 3.81
C GLY A 43 -17.97 53.40 3.23
N LEU A 44 -18.73 53.64 2.16
CA LEU A 44 -19.50 52.60 1.47
C LEU A 44 -18.61 51.49 0.92
N THR A 45 -17.48 51.82 0.28
CA THR A 45 -16.53 50.80 -0.19
C THR A 45 -15.97 49.97 0.96
N ALA A 46 -15.62 50.60 2.09
CA ALA A 46 -15.09 49.90 3.25
C ALA A 46 -16.14 48.96 3.86
N SER A 47 -17.40 49.38 3.95
CA SER A 47 -18.50 48.54 4.42
C SER A 47 -18.70 47.30 3.53
N PHE A 48 -18.69 47.47 2.20
CA PHE A 48 -18.81 46.34 1.28
C PHE A 48 -17.59 45.42 1.29
N LEU A 49 -16.39 45.98 1.49
CA LEU A 49 -15.16 45.19 1.64
C LEU A 49 -15.18 44.33 2.91
N PHE A 50 -15.69 44.86 4.02
CA PHE A 50 -15.90 44.06 5.23
C PHE A 50 -17.01 43.03 5.07
N LEU A 51 -18.09 43.34 4.36
CA LEU A 51 -19.16 42.38 4.08
C LEU A 51 -18.69 41.25 3.15
N ALA A 52 -17.68 41.51 2.31
CA ALA A 52 -17.07 40.52 1.45
C ALA A 52 -16.20 39.50 2.20
N GLU A 53 -15.93 39.76 3.49
CA GLU A 53 -15.19 38.87 4.40
C GLU A 53 -14.01 38.16 3.69
N PRO A 54 -13.00 38.93 3.23
CA PRO A 54 -11.93 38.39 2.40
C PRO A 54 -11.13 37.36 3.20
N GLU A 55 -11.44 36.09 2.99
CA GLU A 55 -10.76 35.00 3.67
C GLU A 55 -9.41 34.76 2.99
N VAL A 56 -8.37 35.44 3.49
CA VAL A 56 -6.99 35.23 3.05
C VAL A 56 -6.52 33.89 3.62
N ARG A 57 -6.81 32.80 2.91
CA ARG A 57 -6.34 31.46 3.27
C ARG A 57 -4.89 31.28 2.85
N TRP A 58 -3.98 31.50 3.79
CA TRP A 58 -2.60 31.06 3.68
C TRP A 58 -2.56 29.53 3.74
N LYS A 59 -2.50 28.89 2.58
CA LYS A 59 -2.29 27.45 2.48
C LYS A 59 -0.79 27.19 2.50
N GLU A 60 -0.23 26.95 3.68
CA GLU A 60 1.09 26.35 3.78
C GLU A 60 1.02 24.95 3.17
N ARG A 61 1.70 24.76 2.03
CA ARG A 61 1.92 23.44 1.45
C ARG A 61 3.13 22.84 2.14
N THR A 62 2.91 22.08 3.20
CA THR A 62 3.96 21.25 3.78
C THR A 62 4.20 20.05 2.89
N TRP A 63 5.43 19.89 2.43
CA TRP A 63 5.87 18.68 1.71
C TRP A 63 6.13 17.59 2.73
N GLU A 64 5.12 16.77 3.03
CA GLU A 64 5.32 15.55 3.80
C GLU A 64 5.85 14.44 2.89
N LYS A 65 6.88 13.75 3.35
CA LYS A 65 7.37 12.55 2.66
C LYS A 65 6.30 11.46 2.76
N PRO A 66 5.97 10.77 1.66
CA PRO A 66 4.98 9.70 1.70
C PRO A 66 5.47 8.55 2.58
N LYS A 67 4.56 7.94 3.32
CA LYS A 67 4.80 6.81 4.22
C LYS A 67 4.63 5.51 3.42
N LEU A 68 5.69 4.72 3.38
CA LEU A 68 5.73 3.46 2.65
C LEU A 68 5.75 2.30 3.64
N ALA A 69 4.79 1.37 3.53
CA ALA A 69 4.84 0.08 4.23
C ALA A 69 5.41 -0.98 3.28
N LEU A 70 6.59 -1.50 3.61
CA LEU A 70 7.19 -2.64 2.92
C LEU A 70 6.80 -3.92 3.66
N LEU A 71 5.96 -4.76 3.04
CA LEU A 71 5.60 -6.08 3.53
C LEU A 71 6.50 -7.11 2.85
N VAL A 72 7.18 -7.93 3.66
CA VAL A 72 8.09 -8.97 3.17
C VAL A 72 7.62 -10.32 3.68
N ASP A 73 7.33 -11.22 2.75
CA ASP A 73 6.93 -12.59 3.03
C ASP A 73 8.13 -13.40 3.57
N GLU A 74 8.00 -14.03 4.74
CA GLU A 74 8.99 -14.90 5.38
C GLU A 74 8.55 -16.37 5.44
N SER A 75 7.59 -16.76 4.61
CA SER A 75 7.16 -18.16 4.49
C SER A 75 8.25 -19.07 3.90
N ALA A 76 8.15 -20.37 4.20
CA ALA A 76 9.11 -21.38 3.77
C ALA A 76 9.27 -21.48 2.24
N SER A 77 8.22 -21.16 1.47
CA SER A 77 8.28 -21.17 0.00
C SER A 77 9.24 -20.12 -0.56
N MET A 78 9.42 -19.01 0.16
CA MET A 78 10.36 -17.95 -0.22
C MET A 78 11.83 -18.39 -0.13
N GLY A 79 12.15 -19.46 0.62
CA GLY A 79 13.52 -20.00 0.70
C GLY A 79 13.95 -20.77 -0.55
N PHE A 80 13.00 -21.29 -1.34
CA PHE A 80 13.30 -22.08 -2.52
C PHE A 80 13.62 -21.23 -3.76
N TYR A 81 13.20 -19.96 -3.78
CA TYR A 81 13.15 -19.15 -4.99
C TYR A 81 14.18 -18.02 -5.04
N GLY A 82 15.46 -18.32 -4.79
CA GLY A 82 16.58 -17.38 -5.04
C GLY A 82 16.40 -16.00 -4.40
N ARG A 83 15.61 -15.93 -3.32
CA ARG A 83 15.22 -14.69 -2.65
C ARG A 83 16.45 -13.93 -2.23
N ASP A 84 17.49 -14.61 -1.78
CA ASP A 84 18.65 -13.96 -1.19
C ASP A 84 19.37 -13.05 -2.18
N ASP A 85 19.53 -13.47 -3.44
CA ASP A 85 20.22 -12.65 -4.45
C ASP A 85 19.31 -11.51 -4.93
N ALA A 86 18.06 -11.81 -5.27
CA ALA A 86 17.11 -10.79 -5.74
C ALA A 86 16.78 -9.75 -4.65
N LEU A 87 16.65 -10.18 -3.39
CA LEU A 87 16.41 -9.30 -2.25
C LEU A 87 17.64 -8.46 -1.95
N ARG A 88 18.86 -9.01 -2.04
CA ARG A 88 20.10 -8.23 -1.91
C ARG A 88 20.18 -7.13 -2.96
N ASP A 89 19.94 -7.47 -4.24
CA ASP A 89 19.94 -6.49 -5.33
C ASP A 89 18.88 -5.40 -5.13
N LEU A 90 17.67 -5.78 -4.69
CA LEU A 90 16.59 -4.85 -4.36
C LEU A 90 16.96 -3.92 -3.18
N LEU A 91 17.59 -4.46 -2.14
CA LEU A 91 18.01 -3.72 -0.94
C LEU A 91 19.17 -2.76 -1.21
N GLU A 92 20.10 -3.14 -2.08
CA GLU A 92 21.28 -2.34 -2.43
C GLU A 92 21.00 -1.29 -3.51
N GLY A 93 19.98 -1.48 -4.35
CA GLY A 93 19.60 -0.51 -5.37
C GLY A 93 18.29 0.22 -5.07
N PRO A 94 17.18 -0.16 -5.73
CA PRO A 94 15.95 0.65 -5.80
C PRO A 94 15.27 0.90 -4.45
N LEU A 95 15.34 -0.03 -3.49
CA LEU A 95 14.75 0.19 -2.17
C LEU A 95 15.54 1.23 -1.35
N GLN A 96 16.85 1.37 -1.58
CA GLN A 96 17.66 2.37 -0.89
C GLN A 96 17.28 3.79 -1.36
N ASP A 97 16.98 3.96 -2.65
CA ASP A 97 16.48 5.21 -3.20
C ASP A 97 15.06 5.52 -2.71
N LEU A 98 14.19 4.52 -2.62
CA LEU A 98 12.86 4.67 -2.02
C LEU A 98 12.94 5.09 -0.56
N LYS A 99 13.87 4.54 0.23
CA LYS A 99 14.09 4.92 1.62
C LYS A 99 14.50 6.40 1.79
N LYS A 100 15.20 6.99 0.82
CA LYS A 100 15.56 8.43 0.87
C LYS A 100 14.36 9.34 0.60
N LYS A 101 13.51 8.93 -0.33
CA LYS A 101 12.33 9.69 -0.82
C LYS A 101 11.10 9.52 0.07
N THR A 102 11.00 8.43 0.82
CA THR A 102 9.82 8.03 1.59
C THR A 102 10.13 7.78 3.06
N ILE A 103 9.13 7.81 3.93
CA ILE A 103 9.23 7.28 5.29
C ILE A 103 8.92 5.79 5.22
N LEU A 104 9.95 4.97 5.01
CA LEU A 104 9.83 3.52 4.85
C LEU A 104 9.77 2.82 6.21
N LYS A 105 8.70 2.05 6.45
CA LYS A 105 8.56 1.10 7.55
C LYS A 105 8.47 -0.32 6.99
N ALA A 106 9.32 -1.21 7.46
CA ALA A 106 9.38 -2.58 7.00
C ALA A 106 8.67 -3.52 7.98
N TYR A 107 8.02 -4.54 7.43
CA TYR A 107 7.28 -5.56 8.16
C TYR A 107 7.58 -6.91 7.52
N ALA A 108 7.80 -7.91 8.36
CA ALA A 108 7.88 -9.30 7.93
C ALA A 108 6.55 -10.00 8.24
N PHE A 109 6.12 -10.90 7.36
CA PHE A 109 4.93 -11.70 7.62
C PHE A 109 5.08 -13.13 7.11
N ALA A 110 4.53 -14.06 7.88
CA ALA A 110 4.22 -15.43 7.46
C ALA A 110 2.76 -15.69 7.85
N GLN A 111 2.53 -16.43 8.94
CA GLN A 111 1.19 -16.55 9.54
C GLN A 111 0.79 -15.30 10.34
N LYS A 112 1.76 -14.53 10.84
CA LYS A 112 1.54 -13.26 11.55
C LYS A 112 2.44 -12.19 10.95
N CYS A 113 1.99 -10.95 11.02
CA CYS A 113 2.75 -9.79 10.57
C CYS A 113 3.39 -9.06 11.77
N ARG A 114 4.65 -8.66 11.62
CA ARG A 114 5.44 -7.99 12.67
C ARG A 114 6.32 -6.89 12.08
N PRO A 115 6.54 -5.77 12.81
CA PRO A 115 7.45 -4.73 12.37
C PRO A 115 8.90 -5.22 12.46
N ILE A 116 9.73 -4.81 11.51
CA ILE A 116 11.17 -5.10 11.48
C ILE A 116 11.96 -3.83 11.22
N ARG A 117 13.21 -3.79 11.69
CA ARG A 117 14.13 -2.71 11.31
C ARG A 117 14.70 -2.97 9.92
N TRP A 118 15.05 -1.90 9.23
CA TRP A 118 15.71 -1.96 7.93
C TRP A 118 16.95 -2.89 7.90
N ARG A 119 17.73 -2.91 8.97
CA ARG A 119 18.94 -3.74 9.09
C ARG A 119 18.65 -5.24 9.21
N GLU A 120 17.42 -5.61 9.59
CA GLU A 120 17.01 -7.00 9.78
C GLU A 120 16.50 -7.64 8.48
N LEU A 121 16.24 -6.83 7.43
CA LEU A 121 15.74 -7.32 6.14
C LEU A 121 16.66 -8.35 5.49
N SER A 122 17.98 -8.17 5.61
CA SER A 122 19.00 -9.08 5.06
C SER A 122 19.21 -10.34 5.90
N SER A 123 18.67 -10.38 7.12
CA SER A 123 18.80 -11.53 8.04
C SER A 123 17.47 -12.25 8.25
N LEU A 124 16.44 -11.96 7.44
CA LEU A 124 15.18 -12.67 7.50
C LEU A 124 15.36 -14.11 7.04
N SER A 125 14.95 -15.05 7.89
CA SER A 125 14.91 -16.48 7.55
C SER A 125 13.53 -16.82 6.99
N PRO A 126 13.43 -17.44 5.80
CA PRO A 126 12.16 -17.91 5.25
C PRO A 126 11.79 -19.27 5.86
N ASP A 127 11.31 -19.28 7.10
CA ASP A 127 10.94 -20.50 7.84
C ASP A 127 9.46 -20.54 8.26
N GLY A 128 8.69 -19.52 7.86
CA GLY A 128 7.28 -19.41 8.20
C GLY A 128 6.43 -20.56 7.64
N PRO A 129 5.55 -21.19 8.44
CA PRO A 129 4.80 -22.37 8.00
C PRO A 129 3.64 -22.06 7.05
N ALA A 130 3.27 -20.78 6.90
CA ALA A 130 2.12 -20.33 6.12
C ALA A 130 2.31 -18.89 5.65
N THR A 131 1.46 -18.47 4.70
CA THR A 131 1.50 -17.16 4.04
C THR A 131 0.14 -16.47 4.19
N ASP A 132 0.03 -15.59 5.18
CA ASP A 132 -1.18 -14.81 5.49
C ASP A 132 -1.08 -13.36 5.00
N ILE A 133 -1.20 -13.16 3.68
CA ILE A 133 -1.22 -11.84 3.07
C ILE A 133 -2.42 -11.00 3.59
N GLY A 134 -3.59 -11.62 3.79
CA GLY A 134 -4.77 -10.92 4.28
C GLY A 134 -4.59 -10.39 5.70
N GLY A 135 -4.08 -11.21 6.61
CA GLY A 135 -3.71 -10.84 7.97
C GLY A 135 -2.64 -9.75 8.02
N ALA A 136 -1.65 -9.78 7.12
CA ALA A 136 -0.66 -8.72 6.99
C ALA A 136 -1.29 -7.38 6.59
N LEU A 137 -2.21 -7.37 5.62
CA LEU A 137 -2.93 -6.16 5.20
C LEU A 137 -3.86 -5.64 6.32
N ARG A 138 -4.55 -6.52 7.05
CA ARG A 138 -5.33 -6.17 8.25
C ARG A 138 -4.45 -5.52 9.32
N TYR A 139 -3.28 -6.09 9.57
CA TYR A 139 -2.32 -5.56 10.53
C TYR A 139 -1.92 -4.13 10.16
N ILE A 140 -1.58 -3.86 8.88
CA ILE A 140 -1.26 -2.51 8.41
C ILE A 140 -2.45 -1.56 8.57
N GLY A 141 -3.66 -2.00 8.25
CA GLY A 141 -4.89 -1.20 8.43
C GLY A 141 -5.20 -0.85 9.88
N SER A 142 -4.75 -1.67 10.83
CA SER A 142 -4.97 -1.51 12.28
C SER A 142 -3.96 -0.58 12.99
N LEU A 143 -2.92 -0.12 12.29
CA LEU A 143 -1.90 0.76 12.87
C LEU A 143 -2.47 2.15 13.18
N HIS A 144 -2.70 2.43 14.47
CA HIS A 144 -3.05 3.77 14.94
C HIS A 144 -1.85 4.74 14.83
N GLY A 145 -2.05 5.91 14.21
CA GLY A 145 -1.07 7.00 14.20
C GLY A 145 -0.03 6.99 13.06
N GLY A 146 -0.20 6.15 12.03
CA GLY A 146 0.75 6.11 10.93
C GLY A 146 0.35 5.21 9.77
N ARG A 147 -0.89 5.37 9.28
CA ARG A 147 -1.34 4.72 8.04
C ARG A 147 -0.35 5.05 6.91
N PRO A 148 0.14 4.04 6.19
CA PRO A 148 0.98 4.28 5.03
C PRO A 148 0.14 4.88 3.91
N ASP A 149 0.79 5.66 3.04
CA ASP A 149 0.19 6.18 1.81
C ASP A 149 0.21 5.13 0.70
N LEU A 150 1.13 4.15 0.79
CA LEU A 150 1.17 3.00 -0.10
C LEU A 150 1.83 1.77 0.55
N VAL A 151 1.48 0.60 0.03
CA VAL A 151 2.07 -0.70 0.41
C VAL A 151 2.87 -1.25 -0.74
N LEU A 152 4.08 -1.75 -0.44
CA LEU A 152 4.87 -2.57 -1.34
C LEU A 152 4.94 -3.98 -0.74
N LEU A 153 4.37 -4.96 -1.44
CA LEU A 153 4.30 -6.36 -1.03
C LEU A 153 5.33 -7.18 -1.80
N LEU A 154 6.25 -7.83 -1.10
CA LEU A 154 7.21 -8.79 -1.64
C LEU A 154 6.80 -10.21 -1.22
N SER A 155 6.35 -11.03 -2.17
CA SER A 155 5.87 -12.40 -1.93
C SER A 155 5.92 -13.22 -3.21
N ASP A 156 5.91 -14.54 -3.10
CA ASP A 156 5.70 -15.47 -4.23
C ASP A 156 4.21 -15.63 -4.60
N GLY A 157 3.31 -15.01 -3.82
CA GLY A 157 1.87 -15.00 -4.04
C GLY A 157 1.13 -16.22 -3.50
N ALA A 158 1.80 -17.13 -2.79
CA ALA A 158 1.23 -18.40 -2.32
C ALA A 158 0.38 -18.27 -1.03
N HIS A 159 -0.56 -17.31 -0.99
CA HIS A 159 -1.48 -17.16 0.15
C HIS A 159 -2.24 -18.45 0.43
N ASN A 160 -2.19 -18.94 1.67
CA ASN A 160 -2.71 -20.25 2.05
C ASN A 160 -3.40 -20.33 3.41
N VAL A 161 -3.46 -19.23 4.18
CA VAL A 161 -4.16 -19.15 5.47
C VAL A 161 -4.73 -17.75 5.68
N GLY A 162 -5.85 -17.64 6.38
CA GLY A 162 -6.46 -16.36 6.74
C GLY A 162 -7.56 -15.90 5.78
N GLU A 163 -7.92 -14.62 5.88
CA GLU A 163 -8.91 -13.98 5.00
C GLU A 163 -8.30 -13.70 3.61
N TYR A 164 -9.08 -13.90 2.54
CA TYR A 164 -8.59 -13.66 1.19
C TYR A 164 -8.12 -12.21 1.00
N PRO A 165 -6.92 -11.96 0.43
CA PRO A 165 -6.28 -10.65 0.47
C PRO A 165 -7.06 -9.51 -0.20
N ILE A 166 -7.98 -9.83 -1.09
CA ILE A 166 -8.80 -8.85 -1.83
C ILE A 166 -9.69 -8.00 -0.91
N VAL A 167 -10.21 -8.58 0.17
CA VAL A 167 -11.08 -7.88 1.13
C VAL A 167 -10.29 -6.86 1.94
N PRO A 168 -9.25 -7.25 2.71
CA PRO A 168 -8.46 -6.28 3.46
C PRO A 168 -7.70 -5.30 2.56
N ALA A 169 -7.33 -5.66 1.33
CA ALA A 169 -6.77 -4.72 0.36
C ALA A 169 -7.76 -3.60 0.01
N ARG A 170 -9.03 -3.94 -0.23
CA ARG A 170 -10.08 -2.97 -0.52
C ARG A 170 -10.37 -2.09 0.69
N ASP A 171 -10.46 -2.70 1.88
CA ASP A 171 -10.70 -1.98 3.14
C ASP A 171 -9.57 -1.01 3.48
N LEU A 172 -8.33 -1.34 3.11
CA LEU A 172 -7.18 -0.47 3.33
C LEU A 172 -7.24 0.80 2.47
N GLY A 173 -7.80 0.73 1.26
CA GLY A 173 -8.11 1.89 0.42
C GLY A 173 -6.91 2.67 -0.11
N ILE A 174 -5.70 2.11 -0.05
CA ILE A 174 -4.45 2.71 -0.56
C ILE A 174 -3.82 1.86 -1.66
N PRO A 175 -2.96 2.42 -2.52
CA PRO A 175 -2.25 1.65 -3.54
C PRO A 175 -1.39 0.54 -2.92
N ILE A 176 -1.53 -0.68 -3.46
CA ILE A 176 -0.72 -1.85 -3.13
C ILE A 176 0.02 -2.28 -4.39
N TYR A 177 1.34 -2.16 -4.36
CA TYR A 177 2.23 -2.65 -5.42
C TYR A 177 2.80 -4.00 -5.01
N VAL A 178 2.76 -4.98 -5.91
CA VAL A 178 3.25 -6.34 -5.65
C VAL A 178 4.52 -6.59 -6.45
N LEU A 179 5.57 -7.01 -5.75
CA LEU A 179 6.79 -7.55 -6.31
C LEU A 179 6.75 -9.07 -6.12
N GLY A 180 6.45 -9.77 -7.20
CA GLY A 180 6.44 -11.23 -7.22
C GLY A 180 7.87 -11.78 -7.18
N VAL A 181 8.21 -12.57 -6.16
CA VAL A 181 9.48 -13.28 -6.08
C VAL A 181 9.27 -14.72 -6.53
N GLY A 182 9.94 -15.10 -7.61
CA GLY A 182 9.82 -16.43 -8.18
C GLY A 182 10.62 -16.53 -9.47
N VAL A 183 11.01 -17.75 -9.84
CA VAL A 183 11.68 -18.00 -11.12
C VAL A 183 10.63 -18.10 -12.23
N SER A 184 10.87 -17.42 -13.35
CA SER A 184 10.02 -17.52 -14.55
C SER A 184 10.15 -18.87 -15.26
N GLN A 185 11.16 -19.67 -14.90
CA GLN A 185 11.39 -21.00 -15.46
C GLN A 185 10.65 -22.09 -14.68
N LYS A 186 10.11 -23.07 -15.40
CA LYS A 186 9.46 -24.26 -14.82
C LYS A 186 10.46 -25.00 -13.93
N VAL A 187 10.35 -24.80 -12.61
CA VAL A 187 11.17 -25.52 -11.64
C VAL A 187 10.80 -27.00 -11.72
N LYS A 188 11.82 -27.85 -11.76
CA LYS A 188 11.64 -29.30 -11.61
C LYS A 188 11.26 -29.55 -10.16
N ASN A 189 10.05 -30.04 -9.93
CA ASN A 189 9.59 -30.38 -8.59
C ASN A 189 9.07 -31.82 -8.62
N LEU A 190 9.47 -32.60 -7.62
CA LEU A 190 9.13 -34.00 -7.45
C LEU A 190 8.67 -34.24 -6.02
N GLN A 191 7.49 -34.82 -5.87
CA GLN A 191 6.88 -35.10 -4.58
C GLN A 191 6.40 -36.55 -4.53
N ILE A 192 6.65 -37.23 -3.41
CA ILE A 192 5.91 -38.45 -3.04
C ILE A 192 4.57 -37.99 -2.48
N ALA A 193 3.53 -38.05 -3.32
CA ALA A 193 2.18 -37.60 -2.98
C ALA A 193 1.45 -38.59 -2.05
N GLY A 194 1.91 -39.83 -1.98
CA GLY A 194 1.40 -40.81 -1.03
C GLY A 194 2.08 -42.15 -1.18
N VAL A 195 2.04 -42.94 -0.12
CA VAL A 195 2.48 -44.33 -0.10
C VAL A 195 1.33 -45.16 0.45
N ARG A 196 0.97 -46.24 -0.26
CA ARG A 196 -0.05 -47.19 0.15
C ARG A 196 0.56 -48.58 0.24
N ALA A 197 0.32 -49.24 1.35
CA ALA A 197 0.70 -50.62 1.59
C ALA A 197 -0.35 -51.24 2.50
N ASP A 198 -0.50 -52.56 2.46
CA ASP A 198 -1.40 -53.26 3.37
C ASP A 198 -0.82 -53.17 4.80
N PRO A 199 -1.64 -52.78 5.81
CA PRO A 199 -1.15 -52.56 7.17
C PRO A 199 -0.81 -53.86 7.91
N ILE A 200 -1.29 -55.00 7.42
CA ILE A 200 -1.06 -56.33 7.99
C ILE A 200 -0.71 -57.28 6.84
N VAL A 201 0.41 -57.97 6.99
CA VAL A 201 0.87 -59.04 6.08
C VAL A 201 1.41 -60.20 6.90
N TYR A 202 1.26 -61.43 6.41
CA TYR A 202 1.76 -62.61 7.11
C TYR A 202 3.18 -62.97 6.65
N LEU A 203 3.87 -63.72 7.49
CA LEU A 203 5.20 -64.23 7.17
C LEU A 203 5.14 -65.09 5.91
N GLY A 204 5.90 -64.70 4.88
CA GLY A 204 5.92 -65.36 3.57
C GLY A 204 5.08 -64.66 2.48
N ASP A 205 4.23 -63.69 2.85
CA ASP A 205 3.47 -62.90 1.88
C ASP A 205 4.35 -61.88 1.14
N THR A 206 3.96 -61.56 -0.09
CA THR A 206 4.58 -60.47 -0.86
C THR A 206 3.87 -59.14 -0.57
N LEU A 207 4.52 -58.26 0.19
CA LEU A 207 4.00 -56.91 0.45
C LEU A 207 4.03 -56.06 -0.82
N ARG A 208 2.86 -55.57 -1.26
CA ARG A 208 2.77 -54.61 -2.36
C ARG A 208 2.75 -53.19 -1.83
N VAL A 209 3.83 -52.45 -2.07
CA VAL A 209 3.93 -51.01 -1.77
C VAL A 209 3.69 -50.22 -3.06
N THR A 210 2.73 -49.29 -3.02
CA THR A 210 2.41 -48.38 -4.12
C THR A 210 2.77 -46.96 -3.71
N ALA A 211 3.73 -46.34 -4.37
CA ALA A 211 4.04 -44.93 -4.22
C ALA A 211 3.38 -44.12 -5.35
N VAL A 212 2.73 -43.02 -4.99
CA VAL A 212 2.18 -42.05 -5.94
C VAL A 212 3.16 -40.89 -6.02
N LEU A 213 3.74 -40.67 -7.20
CA LEU A 213 4.61 -39.53 -7.46
C LEU A 213 3.83 -38.43 -8.15
N ARG A 214 4.11 -37.19 -7.77
CA ARG A 214 3.67 -36.00 -8.51
C ARG A 214 4.91 -35.23 -8.94
N ALA A 215 5.01 -34.97 -10.24
CA ALA A 215 6.16 -34.29 -10.83
C ALA A 215 5.70 -33.12 -11.70
N TRP A 216 6.41 -32.01 -11.60
CA TRP A 216 6.21 -30.80 -12.41
C TRP A 216 7.52 -30.45 -13.11
N GLY A 217 7.45 -30.06 -14.39
CA GLY A 217 8.65 -29.69 -15.15
C GLY A 217 9.60 -30.86 -15.49
N MET A 218 9.21 -32.10 -15.20
CA MET A 218 10.04 -33.30 -15.40
C MET A 218 9.56 -34.20 -16.55
N ARG A 219 8.83 -33.64 -17.53
CA ARG A 219 8.32 -34.44 -18.66
C ARG A 219 9.47 -35.10 -19.42
N GLY A 220 9.39 -36.41 -19.63
CA GLY A 220 10.39 -37.21 -20.34
C GLY A 220 11.63 -37.58 -19.52
N GLN A 221 11.69 -37.23 -18.24
CA GLN A 221 12.76 -37.68 -17.34
C GLN A 221 12.32 -38.96 -16.62
N ARG A 222 13.25 -39.90 -16.49
CA ARG A 222 13.09 -41.08 -15.64
C ARG A 222 13.51 -40.72 -14.22
N VAL A 223 12.75 -41.17 -13.23
CA VAL A 223 12.99 -40.86 -11.83
C VAL A 223 13.12 -42.18 -11.07
N PRO A 224 14.34 -42.56 -10.64
CA PRO A 224 14.50 -43.76 -9.83
C PRO A 224 13.81 -43.57 -8.47
N VAL A 225 12.99 -44.54 -8.09
CA VAL A 225 12.32 -44.63 -6.80
C VAL A 225 12.89 -45.83 -6.06
N GLU A 226 13.33 -45.61 -4.83
CA GLU A 226 13.86 -46.66 -3.97
C GLU A 226 12.94 -46.91 -2.78
N LEU A 227 12.71 -48.19 -2.50
CA LEU A 227 12.11 -48.63 -1.24
C LEU A 227 13.24 -49.07 -0.33
N VAL A 228 13.36 -48.43 0.84
CA VAL A 228 14.42 -48.67 1.83
C VAL A 228 13.82 -49.16 3.15
N GLU A 229 14.49 -50.13 3.76
CA GLU A 229 14.22 -50.66 5.10
C GLU A 229 15.48 -50.42 5.95
N GLY A 230 15.40 -49.47 6.89
CA GLY A 230 16.58 -48.97 7.59
C GLY A 230 17.57 -48.34 6.60
N GLU A 231 18.79 -48.87 6.53
CA GLU A 231 19.83 -48.44 5.60
C GLU A 231 19.88 -49.27 4.30
N LYS A 232 19.05 -50.31 4.17
CA LYS A 232 19.10 -51.26 3.06
C LYS A 232 18.06 -50.94 1.99
N VAL A 233 18.49 -50.81 0.74
CA VAL A 233 17.58 -50.72 -0.42
C VAL A 233 16.97 -52.10 -0.68
N VAL A 234 15.64 -52.19 -0.56
CA VAL A 234 14.85 -53.41 -0.70
C VAL A 234 14.30 -53.56 -2.12
N ASN A 235 14.01 -52.43 -2.80
CA ASN A 235 13.52 -52.42 -4.17
C ASN A 235 13.87 -51.10 -4.88
N ARG A 236 13.99 -51.11 -6.21
CA ARG A 236 14.18 -49.92 -7.04
C ARG A 236 13.31 -50.01 -8.30
N ARG A 237 12.63 -48.92 -8.66
CA ARG A 237 11.81 -48.75 -9.89
C ARG A 237 12.13 -47.43 -10.57
N GLU A 238 11.79 -47.28 -11.86
CA GLU A 238 11.96 -46.05 -12.66
C GLU A 238 10.64 -45.60 -13.31
#